data_AF-A0A529HEA0-F1
#
_entry.id   AF-A0A529HEA0-F1
#
_cell.length_a   1.000
_cell.length_b   1.000
_cell.length_c   1.000
_cell.angle_alpha   90.00
_cell.angle_beta   90.00
_cell.angle_gamma   90.00
#
_symmetry.space_group_name_H-M   'P 1'
#
loop_
_entity.id
_entity.type
_entity.pdbx_description
1 polymer ?
#
loop_
_entity_poly.entity_id
_entity_poly.type
_entity_poly.pdbx_seq_one_letter_code
_entity_poly.pdbx_strand_id
1 'polypeptide(L)'
;VRGRCMAGADEICVVGGGEIYAQALPLADRLHVTHVLASVEGDAHFPPIDTDQWRVASAEDFPAGEKDSHATRYTVYERRGGAN
;
A
#
# COMPACT_ATOMS: atom_id res chain seq x y z
N VAL A 1 7.25 -7.65 14.52
CA VAL A 1 6.48 -8.65 15.30
C VAL A 1 5.43 -9.21 14.37
N ARG A 2 5.48 -10.51 14.01
CA ARG A 2 4.43 -11.15 13.19
C ARG A 2 3.15 -11.23 14.01
N GLY A 3 2.13 -10.45 13.66
CA GLY A 3 0.80 -10.57 14.26
C GLY A 3 0.18 -11.91 13.87
N ARG A 4 -0.03 -12.81 14.84
CA ARG A 4 -0.73 -14.08 14.60
C ARG A 4 -2.22 -13.80 14.42
N CYS A 5 -2.76 -14.17 13.25
CA CYS A 5 -4.20 -14.27 13.05
C CYS A 5 -4.74 -15.42 13.90
N MET A 6 -5.72 -15.16 14.77
CA MET A 6 -6.39 -16.19 15.58
C MET A 6 -7.13 -17.23 14.71
N ALA A 7 -7.41 -16.93 13.44
CA ALA A 7 -8.18 -17.76 12.52
C ALA A 7 -7.33 -18.63 11.56
N GLY A 8 -6.00 -18.67 11.72
CA GLY A 8 -5.13 -19.50 10.86
C GLY A 8 -4.92 -18.96 9.43
N ALA A 9 -5.26 -17.70 9.18
CA ALA A 9 -4.96 -17.05 7.90
C ALA A 9 -3.48 -16.64 7.82
N ASP A 10 -2.88 -16.80 6.63
CA ASP A 10 -1.49 -16.45 6.36
C ASP A 10 -1.27 -14.93 6.22
N GLU A 11 -2.32 -14.18 5.85
CA GLU A 11 -2.26 -12.73 5.63
C GLU A 11 -3.58 -12.04 6.05
N ILE A 12 -3.46 -10.79 6.53
CA ILE A 12 -4.58 -9.92 6.87
C ILE A 12 -4.45 -8.65 6.02
N CYS A 13 -5.48 -8.35 5.23
CA CYS A 13 -5.52 -7.16 4.38
C CYS A 13 -6.39 -6.07 5.01
N VAL A 14 -5.80 -4.89 5.22
CA VAL A 14 -6.53 -3.69 5.63
C VAL A 14 -6.86 -2.86 4.40
N VAL A 15 -8.15 -2.57 4.18
CA VAL A 15 -8.67 -1.95 2.94
C VAL A 15 -9.24 -0.54 3.13
N GLY A 16 -8.85 0.15 4.22
CA GLY A 16 -9.11 1.57 4.42
C GLY A 16 -10.39 1.91 5.18
N GLY A 17 -10.81 3.18 5.25
CA GLY A 17 -10.24 4.38 4.59
C GLY A 17 -9.03 5.03 5.28
N GLY A 18 -8.76 6.32 5.02
CA GLY A 18 -7.55 7.04 5.46
C GLY A 18 -7.15 6.87 6.94
N GLU A 19 -8.10 7.02 7.86
CA GLU A 19 -7.86 6.85 9.31
C GLU A 19 -7.49 5.41 9.68
N ILE A 20 -8.16 4.42 9.07
CA ILE A 20 -7.87 3.00 9.27
C ILE A 20 -6.47 2.67 8.72
N TYR A 21 -6.09 3.26 7.58
CA TYR A 21 -4.74 3.13 7.07
C TYR A 21 -3.70 3.76 8.00
N ALA A 22 -3.97 4.93 8.58
CA ALA A 22 -3.05 5.60 9.51
C ALA A 22 -2.76 4.74 10.75
N GLN A 23 -3.78 4.08 11.29
CA GLN A 23 -3.65 3.19 12.44
C GLN A 23 -2.98 1.85 12.09
N ALA A 24 -3.22 1.33 10.88
CA ALA A 24 -2.67 0.05 10.45
C ALA A 24 -1.24 0.13 9.91
N LEU A 25 -0.83 1.25 9.32
CA LEU A 25 0.46 1.40 8.63
C LEU A 25 1.67 1.06 9.51
N PRO A 26 1.74 1.42 10.82
CA PRO A 26 2.85 1.02 11.70
C PRO A 26 2.95 -0.50 11.93
N LEU A 27 1.84 -1.23 11.77
CA LEU A 27 1.76 -2.67 11.99
C LEU A 27 1.96 -3.48 10.70
N ALA A 28 1.87 -2.83 9.53
CA ALA A 28 1.95 -3.50 8.25
C ALA A 28 3.39 -3.93 7.91
N ASP A 29 3.51 -5.12 7.31
CA ASP A 29 4.76 -5.69 6.78
C ASP A 29 4.91 -5.41 5.26
N ARG A 30 3.79 -5.31 4.54
CA ARG A 30 3.72 -5.13 3.09
C ARG A 30 2.61 -4.14 2.73
N LEU A 31 2.81 -3.34 1.67
CA LEU A 31 1.78 -2.50 1.08
C LEU A 31 1.54 -2.91 -0.37
N HIS A 32 0.28 -3.05 -0.73
CA HIS A 32 -0.18 -3.22 -2.11
C HIS A 32 -0.83 -1.91 -2.54
N VAL A 33 -0.16 -1.16 -3.42
CA VAL A 33 -0.58 0.21 -3.76
C VAL A 33 -0.74 0.33 -5.27
N THR A 34 -1.93 0.73 -5.71
CA THR A 34 -2.17 1.15 -7.08
C THR A 34 -2.06 2.66 -7.16
N HIS A 35 -0.97 3.15 -7.76
CA HIS A 35 -0.81 4.57 -8.06
C HIS A 35 -1.56 4.89 -9.34
N VAL A 36 -2.69 5.57 -9.23
CA VAL A 36 -3.39 6.12 -10.40
C VAL A 36 -2.67 7.39 -10.82
N LEU A 37 -2.16 7.44 -12.06
CA LEU A 37 -1.36 8.56 -12.58
C LEU A 37 -2.27 9.73 -12.99
N ALA A 38 -2.99 10.28 -12.01
CA ALA A 38 -3.91 11.39 -12.15
C ALA A 38 -3.69 12.40 -11.02
N SER A 39 -3.98 13.67 -11.30
CA SER A 39 -4.05 14.71 -10.28
C SER A 39 -5.52 14.95 -9.97
N VAL A 40 -5.94 14.61 -8.75
CA VAL A 40 -7.32 14.71 -8.29
C VAL A 40 -7.38 15.47 -6.97
N GLU A 41 -8.44 16.25 -6.78
CA GLU A 41 -8.76 16.84 -5.49
C GLU A 41 -9.53 15.83 -4.63
N GLY A 42 -9.28 15.84 -3.32
CA GLY A 42 -9.92 14.94 -2.36
C GLY A 42 -9.68 15.40 -0.93
N ASP A 43 -10.53 14.92 -0.03
CA ASP A 43 -10.53 15.23 1.41
C ASP A 43 -9.96 14.09 2.27
N ALA A 44 -9.70 12.93 1.67
CA ALA A 44 -9.08 11.77 2.30
C ALA A 44 -7.79 11.38 1.59
N HIS A 45 -6.74 11.16 2.38
CA HIS A 45 -5.41 10.80 1.86
C HIS A 45 -4.90 9.52 2.51
N PHE A 46 -4.15 8.74 1.73
CA PHE A 46 -3.33 7.66 2.28
C PHE A 46 -2.16 8.28 3.06
N PRO A 47 -1.74 7.70 4.22
CA PRO A 47 -0.60 8.24 4.96
C PRO A 47 0.70 8.20 4.11
N PRO A 48 1.66 9.11 4.34
CA PRO A 48 2.89 9.15 3.55
C PRO A 48 3.68 7.82 3.58
N ILE A 49 4.11 7.35 2.41
CA ILE A 49 4.99 6.18 2.29
C ILE A 49 6.44 6.67 2.37
N ASP A 50 6.96 6.66 3.59
CA ASP A 50 8.34 7.06 3.89
C ASP A 50 9.37 6.09 3.28
N THR A 51 10.28 6.62 2.46
CA THR A 51 11.33 5.85 1.79
C THR A 51 12.38 5.27 2.72
N ASP A 52 12.51 5.79 3.94
CA ASP A 52 13.40 5.26 4.97
C ASP A 52 12.79 4.03 5.68
N GLN A 53 11.47 3.88 5.62
CA GLN A 53 10.75 2.75 6.21
C GLN A 53 10.32 1.71 5.17
N TRP A 54 10.13 2.12 3.92
CA TRP A 54 9.61 1.27 2.85
C TRP A 54 10.58 1.18 1.67
N ARG A 55 10.62 0.01 1.04
CA ARG A 55 11.33 -0.20 -0.23
C ARG A 55 10.36 -0.76 -1.26
N VAL A 56 10.54 -0.38 -2.52
CA VAL A 56 9.82 -0.99 -3.63
C VAL A 56 10.34 -2.41 -3.84
N ALA A 57 9.47 -3.39 -3.70
CA ALA A 57 9.76 -4.80 -3.97
C ALA A 57 9.46 -5.14 -5.44
N SER A 58 8.36 -4.61 -5.98
CA SER A 58 8.02 -4.69 -7.40
C SER A 58 7.19 -3.48 -7.81
N ALA A 59 7.29 -3.12 -9.09
CA ALA A 59 6.46 -2.10 -9.72
C ALA A 59 6.15 -2.53 -11.16
N GLU A 60 4.90 -2.41 -11.56
CA GLU A 60 4.43 -2.73 -12.91
C GLU A 60 3.53 -1.59 -13.41
N ASP A 61 3.82 -1.12 -14.62
CA ASP A 61 3.12 -0.02 -15.27
C ASP A 61 2.04 -0.55 -16.22
N PHE A 62 0.83 0.00 -16.10
CA PHE A 62 -0.32 -0.32 -16.93
C PHE A 62 -0.81 0.95 -17.64
N PRO A 63 -0.80 0.99 -18.99
CA PRO A 63 -1.38 2.11 -19.72
C PRO A 63 -2.91 2.17 -19.52
N ALA A 64 -3.49 3.35 -19.70
CA ALA A 64 -4.94 3.49 -19.75
C ALA A 64 -5.51 2.68 -20.93
N GLY A 65 -6.44 1.76 -20.66
CA GLY A 65 -7.16 1.00 -21.67
C GLY A 65 -8.56 1.55 -21.95
N GLU A 66 -9.34 0.85 -22.77
CA GLU A 66 -10.74 1.26 -23.08
C GLU A 66 -11.64 1.32 -21.84
N LYS A 67 -11.29 0.60 -20.77
CA LYS A 67 -12.07 0.53 -19.52
C LYS A 67 -11.49 1.39 -18.39
N ASP A 68 -10.34 2.02 -18.60
CA ASP A 68 -9.59 2.74 -17.57
C ASP A 68 -9.32 4.17 -18.03
N SER A 69 -9.72 5.18 -17.24
CA SER A 69 -9.53 6.58 -17.62
C SER A 69 -8.10 7.08 -17.47
N HIS A 70 -7.26 6.39 -16.70
CA HIS A 70 -5.89 6.80 -16.38
C HIS A 70 -4.94 5.61 -16.37
N ALA A 71 -3.68 5.89 -16.72
CA ALA A 71 -2.61 4.92 -16.53
C ALA A 71 -2.40 4.68 -15.03
N THR A 72 -1.99 3.47 -14.67
CA THR A 72 -1.74 3.09 -13.28
C THR A 72 -0.40 2.41 -13.14
N ARG A 73 0.18 2.51 -11.95
CA ARG A 73 1.35 1.73 -11.54
C ARG A 73 0.98 0.91 -10.32
N TYR A 74 0.99 -0.40 -10.45
CA TYR A 74 0.87 -1.28 -9.30
C TYR A 74 2.24 -1.46 -8.65
N THR A 75 2.36 -1.07 -7.39
CA THR A 75 3.60 -1.14 -6.63
C THR A 75 3.39 -1.93 -5.35
N VAL A 76 4.28 -2.90 -5.13
CA VAL A 76 4.35 -3.63 -3.87
C VAL A 76 5.52 -3.07 -3.07
N TYR A 77 5.23 -2.55 -1.88
CA TYR A 77 6.25 -2.10 -0.94
C TYR A 77 6.46 -3.15 0.14
N GLU A 78 7.69 -3.32 0.56
CA GLU A 78 8.04 -4.09 1.75
C GLU A 78 8.66 -3.16 2.79
N ARG A 79 8.38 -3.42 4.06
CA ARG A 79 9.04 -2.70 5.14
C ARG A 79 10.54 -2.99 5.06
N ARG A 80 11.37 -1.95 5.12
CA ARG A 80 12.80 -2.10 5.32
C ARG A 80 12.98 -2.74 6.69
N GLY A 81 13.58 -3.93 6.72
CA GLY A 81 13.87 -4.61 7.98
C GLY A 81 14.74 -3.70 8.84
N GLY A 82 14.19 -3.17 9.93
CA GLY A 82 15.02 -2.77 11.05
C GLY A 82 15.77 -4.02 11.48
N ALA A 83 17.10 -3.91 11.55
CA ALA A 83 17.91 -4.90 12.26
C ALA A 83 17.24 -5.16 13.61
N ASN A 84 16.80 -6.41 13.80
CA ASN A 84 16.43 -6.93 15.09
C ASN A 84 17.49 -7.96 15.45
#